data_AF-A0A497JU85-F1
#
_entry.id   AF-A0A497JU85-F1
#
_cell.length_a   1.000
_cell.length_b   1.000
_cell.length_c   1.000
_cell.angle_alpha   90.00
_cell.angle_beta   90.00
_cell.angle_gamma   90.00
#
_symmetry.space_group_name_H-M   'P 1'
#
loop_
_entity.id
_entity.type
_entity.pdbx_description
1 polymer ?
#
loop_
_entity_poly.entity_id
_entity_poly.type
_entity_poly.pdbx_seq_one_letter_code
_entity_poly.pdbx_strand_id
1 'polypeptide(L)'
;MKSRILRYWTYFRRGHGTYLVFLLSFANFMVIQYRLLIEYIPFLEALFSSLTAFAVTFFLVYVPMATIIGWLDYKRFAVPVELTVMARANPWIQDLIRALMLMCDEKYDDAKKILQKWIEK
;
A
#
# COMPACT_ATOMS: atom_id res chain seq x y z
N MET A 1 15.01 -2.85 26.94
CA MET A 1 14.05 -1.71 27.00
C MET A 1 13.95 -0.96 25.66
N LYS A 2 15.06 -0.56 25.03
CA LYS A 2 15.08 0.09 23.68
C LYS A 2 14.30 -0.68 22.60
N SER A 3 14.39 -2.01 22.57
CA SER A 3 13.66 -2.84 21.58
C SER A 3 12.14 -2.78 21.71
N ARG A 4 11.59 -2.66 22.92
CA ARG A 4 10.13 -2.59 23.15
C ARG A 4 9.56 -1.24 22.70
N ILE A 5 10.28 -0.15 22.98
CA ILE A 5 9.90 1.21 22.57
C ILE A 5 9.91 1.33 21.04
N LEU A 6 10.96 0.83 20.37
CA LEU A 6 11.02 0.82 18.91
C LEU A 6 9.90 -0.01 18.28
N ARG A 7 9.52 -1.12 18.92
CA ARG A 7 8.38 -1.95 18.48
C ARG A 7 7.06 -1.21 18.59
N TYR A 8 6.78 -0.57 19.73
CA TYR A 8 5.57 0.25 19.89
C TYR A 8 5.53 1.44 18.95
N TRP A 9 6.68 2.08 18.73
CA TRP A 9 6.80 3.15 17.74
C TRP A 9 6.47 2.67 16.32
N THR A 10 6.93 1.48 15.95
CA THR A 10 6.61 0.87 14.65
C THR A 10 5.12 0.59 14.52
N TYR A 11 4.48 0.08 15.58
CA TYR A 11 3.03 -0.15 15.60
C TYR A 11 2.24 1.15 15.49
N PHE A 12 2.63 2.16 16.26
CA PHE A 12 2.02 3.48 16.20
C PHE A 12 2.14 4.08 14.80
N ARG A 13 3.35 4.13 14.22
CA ARG A 13 3.57 4.68 12.88
C ARG A 13 2.75 3.95 11.82
N ARG A 14 2.66 2.62 11.92
CA ARG A 14 1.87 1.82 10.98
C ARG A 14 0.37 2.08 11.14
N GLY A 15 -0.14 2.11 12.37
CA GLY A 15 -1.56 2.38 12.65
C GLY A 15 -1.96 3.80 12.25
N HIS A 16 -1.16 4.79 12.66
CA HIS A 16 -1.39 6.19 12.32
C HIS A 16 -1.28 6.42 10.81
N GLY A 17 -0.18 6.01 10.18
CA GLY A 17 0.07 6.30 8.76
C GLY A 17 -0.86 5.56 7.80
N THR A 18 -1.26 4.33 8.12
CA THR A 18 -2.11 3.53 7.20
C THR A 18 -3.58 3.83 7.37
N TYR A 19 -4.07 3.99 8.60
CA TYR A 19 -5.52 4.07 8.87
C TYR A 19 -5.96 5.47 9.29
N LEU A 20 -5.29 6.07 10.28
CA LEU A 20 -5.73 7.37 10.81
C LEU A 20 -5.50 8.50 9.81
N VAL A 21 -4.31 8.56 9.19
CA VAL A 21 -4.00 9.54 8.15
C VAL A 21 -4.92 9.33 6.94
N PHE A 22 -5.18 8.09 6.54
CA PHE A 22 -6.10 7.79 5.44
C PHE A 22 -7.49 8.39 5.69
N LEU A 23 -8.10 8.12 6.86
CA LEU A 23 -9.41 8.67 7.21
C LEU A 23 -9.39 10.20 7.35
N LEU A 24 -8.35 10.73 8.00
CA LEU A 24 -8.19 12.17 8.20
C LEU A 24 -8.02 12.90 6.87
N SER A 25 -7.29 12.31 5.92
CA SER A 25 -7.13 12.84 4.57
C SER A 25 -8.46 12.93 3.83
N PHE A 26 -9.33 11.93 3.91
CA PHE A 26 -10.68 12.04 3.35
C PHE A 26 -11.51 13.12 4.03
N ALA A 27 -11.52 13.15 5.37
CA ALA A 27 -12.26 14.15 6.11
C ALA A 27 -11.84 15.57 5.73
N ASN A 28 -10.53 15.84 5.73
CA ASN A 28 -9.97 17.13 5.34
C ASN A 28 -10.25 17.46 3.88
N PHE A 29 -10.04 16.51 2.97
CA PHE A 29 -10.33 16.70 1.56
C PHE A 29 -11.81 17.06 1.35
N MET A 30 -12.73 16.31 1.97
CA MET A 30 -14.16 16.59 1.83
C MET A 30 -14.54 17.97 2.36
N VAL A 31 -14.05 18.34 3.55
CA VAL A 31 -14.34 19.66 4.14
C VAL A 31 -13.76 20.79 3.27
N ILE A 32 -12.50 20.68 2.85
CA ILE A 32 -11.84 21.70 2.03
C ILE A 32 -12.52 21.83 0.67
N GLN A 33 -12.78 20.71 -0.03
CA GLN A 33 -13.44 20.75 -1.32
C GLN A 33 -14.87 21.28 -1.22
N TYR A 34 -15.60 20.88 -0.17
CA TYR A 34 -16.94 21.39 0.02
C TYR A 34 -16.95 22.91 0.25
N ARG A 35 -16.13 23.39 1.20
CA ARG A 35 -16.09 24.80 1.59
C ARG A 35 -15.47 25.71 0.53
N LEU A 36 -14.44 25.26 -0.19
CA LEU A 36 -13.70 26.12 -1.11
C LEU A 36 -14.12 25.96 -2.58
N LEU A 37 -14.80 24.87 -2.95
CA LEU A 37 -15.21 24.62 -4.32
C LEU A 37 -16.72 24.51 -4.47
N ILE A 38 -17.37 23.66 -3.67
CA ILE A 38 -18.80 23.36 -3.84
C ILE A 38 -19.66 24.58 -3.47
N GLU A 39 -19.41 25.19 -2.30
CA GLU A 39 -20.15 26.39 -1.86
C GLU A 39 -19.91 27.61 -2.76
N TYR A 40 -18.82 27.65 -3.54
CA TYR A 40 -18.49 28.77 -4.41
C TYR A 40 -19.03 28.61 -5.84
N ILE A 41 -19.44 27.41 -6.26
CA ILE A 41 -19.95 27.14 -7.60
C ILE A 41 -21.46 26.84 -7.50
N PRO A 42 -22.33 27.74 -7.97
CA PRO A 42 -23.79 27.62 -7.77
C PRO A 42 -24.38 26.29 -8.26
N PHE A 43 -23.86 25.74 -9.36
CA PHE A 43 -24.29 24.43 -9.87
C PHE A 43 -23.96 23.29 -8.90
N LEU A 44 -22.77 23.29 -8.29
CA LEU A 44 -22.35 22.26 -7.36
C LEU A 44 -23.05 22.39 -6.01
N GLU A 45 -23.26 23.62 -5.53
CA GLU A 45 -24.02 23.90 -4.31
C GLU A 45 -25.48 23.42 -4.44
N ALA A 46 -26.10 23.65 -5.60
CA ALA A 46 -27.45 23.14 -5.89
C ALA A 46 -27.51 21.61 -5.92
N LEU A 47 -26.46 20.95 -6.44
CA LEU A 47 -26.37 19.48 -6.48
C LEU A 47 -26.08 18.87 -5.11
N PHE A 48 -25.28 19.54 -4.29
CA PHE A 48 -24.82 19.08 -2.98
C PHE A 48 -25.19 20.08 -1.89
N SER A 49 -26.46 20.10 -1.50
CA SER A 49 -27.00 21.08 -0.55
C SER A 49 -26.47 20.95 0.89
N SER A 50 -25.67 19.93 1.19
CA SER A 50 -24.99 19.77 2.48
C SER A 50 -23.69 19.00 2.35
N LEU A 51 -22.77 19.24 3.30
CA LEU A 51 -21.52 18.48 3.42
C LEU A 51 -21.79 16.97 3.54
N THR A 52 -22.84 16.58 4.26
CA THR A 52 -23.22 15.17 4.42
C THR A 52 -23.64 14.54 3.10
N ALA A 53 -24.45 15.23 2.29
CA ALA A 53 -24.88 14.76 0.98
C ALA A 53 -23.68 14.59 0.02
N PHE A 54 -22.75 15.55 0.05
CA PHE A 54 -21.50 15.44 -0.70
C PHE A 54 -20.65 14.25 -0.23
N ALA A 55 -20.44 14.09 1.08
CA ALA A 55 -19.63 13.01 1.64
C ALA A 55 -20.17 11.63 1.28
N VAL A 56 -21.49 11.40 1.41
CA VAL A 56 -22.13 10.13 1.04
C VAL A 56 -21.93 9.84 -0.45
N THR A 57 -22.21 10.82 -1.31
CA THR A 57 -22.05 10.65 -2.76
C THR A 57 -20.59 10.41 -3.14
N PHE A 58 -19.67 11.14 -2.51
CA PHE A 58 -18.23 10.97 -2.70
C PHE A 58 -17.82 9.54 -2.38
N PHE A 59 -18.18 8.98 -1.22
CA PHE A 59 -17.81 7.61 -0.90
C PHE A 59 -18.43 6.57 -1.85
N LEU A 60 -19.69 6.76 -2.25
CA LEU A 60 -20.38 5.86 -3.18
C LEU A 60 -19.73 5.82 -4.57
N VAL A 61 -19.10 6.91 -5.02
CA VAL A 61 -18.43 6.96 -6.32
C VAL A 61 -16.94 6.65 -6.20
N TYR A 62 -16.26 7.29 -5.26
CA TYR A 62 -14.82 7.21 -5.09
C TYR A 62 -14.37 5.80 -4.68
N VAL A 63 -15.04 5.15 -3.73
CA VAL A 63 -14.60 3.84 -3.22
C VAL A 63 -14.67 2.75 -4.30
N PRO A 64 -15.77 2.60 -5.07
CA PRO A 64 -15.80 1.65 -6.17
C PRO A 64 -14.79 1.99 -7.26
N MET A 65 -14.68 3.27 -7.64
CA MET A 65 -13.73 3.71 -8.66
C MET A 65 -12.28 3.40 -8.27
N ALA A 66 -11.88 3.77 -7.04
CA ALA A 66 -10.56 3.49 -6.52
C ALA A 66 -10.28 1.99 -6.43
N THR A 67 -11.29 1.19 -6.07
CA THR A 67 -11.20 -0.27 -6.01
C THR A 67 -10.99 -0.88 -7.40
N ILE A 68 -11.72 -0.41 -8.42
CA ILE A 68 -11.56 -0.86 -9.80
C ILE A 68 -10.19 -0.48 -10.35
N ILE A 69 -9.76 0.77 -10.16
CA ILE A 69 -8.44 1.24 -10.59
C ILE A 69 -7.34 0.43 -9.90
N GLY A 70 -7.43 0.25 -8.58
CA GLY A 70 -6.48 -0.56 -7.83
C GLY A 70 -6.45 -2.02 -8.29
N TRP A 71 -7.60 -2.63 -8.52
CA TRP A 71 -7.68 -3.99 -9.05
C TRP A 71 -7.03 -4.10 -10.45
N LEU A 72 -7.27 -3.12 -11.34
CA LEU A 72 -6.64 -3.08 -12.65
C LEU A 72 -5.13 -2.92 -12.55
N ASP A 73 -4.66 -2.06 -11.65
CA ASP A 73 -3.22 -1.84 -11.43
C ASP A 73 -2.51 -3.10 -10.95
N TYR A 74 -3.07 -3.77 -9.93
CA TYR A 74 -2.59 -5.06 -9.45
C TYR A 74 -2.57 -6.16 -10.52
N LYS A 75 -3.52 -6.13 -11.46
CA LYS A 75 -3.66 -7.18 -12.47
C LYS A 75 -2.86 -6.91 -13.74
N ARG A 76 -2.70 -5.65 -14.14
CA ARG A 76 -2.27 -5.30 -15.50
C ARG A 76 -1.29 -4.14 -15.61
N PHE A 77 -1.16 -3.26 -14.61
CA PHE A 77 -0.33 -2.07 -14.76
C PHE A 77 0.99 -2.18 -13.97
N ALA A 78 1.26 -1.25 -13.06
CA ALA A 78 2.59 -1.04 -12.52
C ALA A 78 2.98 -2.11 -11.50
N VAL A 79 2.03 -2.54 -10.67
CA VAL A 79 2.30 -3.43 -9.53
C VAL A 79 3.01 -4.73 -9.92
N PRO A 80 2.60 -5.50 -10.95
CA PRO A 80 3.34 -6.69 -11.37
C PRO A 80 4.79 -6.38 -11.76
N VAL A 81 5.02 -5.29 -12.48
CA VAL A 81 6.36 -4.87 -12.90
C VAL A 81 7.19 -4.50 -11.67
N GLU A 82 6.66 -3.67 -10.78
CA GLU A 82 7.34 -3.28 -9.54
C GLU A 82 7.70 -4.48 -8.67
N LEU A 83 6.78 -5.43 -8.49
CA LEU A 83 7.03 -6.65 -7.73
C LEU A 83 8.17 -7.47 -8.36
N THR A 84 8.20 -7.61 -9.68
CA THR A 84 9.30 -8.32 -10.36
C THR A 84 10.63 -7.60 -10.22
N VAL A 85 10.65 -6.27 -10.33
CA VAL A 85 11.87 -5.46 -10.16
C VAL A 85 12.37 -5.57 -8.72
N MET A 86 11.49 -5.46 -7.73
CA MET A 86 11.83 -5.60 -6.30
C MET A 86 12.34 -7.01 -5.97
N ALA A 87 11.71 -8.05 -6.54
CA ALA A 87 12.17 -9.43 -6.37
C ALA A 87 13.54 -9.69 -7.00
N ARG A 88 13.86 -9.04 -8.13
CA ARG A 88 15.18 -9.11 -8.77
C ARG A 88 16.25 -8.32 -7.99
N ALA A 89 15.88 -7.16 -7.47
CA ALA A 89 16.79 -6.31 -6.71
C ALA A 89 17.12 -6.86 -5.32
N ASN A 90 16.24 -7.67 -4.72
CA ASN A 90 16.43 -8.23 -3.38
C ASN A 90 17.41 -9.43 -3.40
N PRO A 91 18.61 -9.32 -2.82
CA PRO A 91 19.60 -10.40 -2.82
C PRO A 91 19.10 -11.67 -2.14
N TRP A 92 18.32 -11.53 -1.06
CA TRP A 92 17.76 -12.67 -0.34
C TRP A 92 16.82 -13.50 -1.23
N ILE A 93 15.97 -12.83 -2.02
CA ILE A 93 15.06 -13.51 -2.96
C ILE A 93 15.88 -14.19 -4.08
N GLN A 94 16.89 -13.52 -4.64
CA GLN A 94 17.74 -14.10 -5.69
C GLN A 94 18.49 -15.34 -5.21
N ASP A 95 19.04 -15.30 -4.00
CA ASP A 95 19.75 -16.43 -3.41
C ASP A 95 18.81 -17.59 -3.09
N LEU A 96 17.60 -17.31 -2.61
CA LEU A 96 16.58 -18.32 -2.38
C LEU A 96 16.20 -19.03 -3.68
N ILE A 97 15.97 -18.27 -4.77
CA ILE A 97 15.68 -18.83 -6.09
C ILE A 97 16.84 -19.69 -6.59
N ARG A 98 18.10 -19.23 -6.46
CA ARG A 98 19.28 -20.02 -6.83
C ARG A 98 19.40 -21.30 -6.03
N ALA A 99 19.18 -21.25 -4.72
CA ALA A 99 19.23 -22.44 -3.87
C ALA A 99 18.15 -23.46 -4.29
N LEU A 100 16.93 -23.01 -4.60
CA LEU A 100 15.87 -23.89 -5.11
C LEU A 100 16.26 -24.55 -6.44
N MET A 101 16.84 -23.81 -7.39
CA MET A 101 17.33 -24.40 -8.64
C MET A 101 18.40 -25.46 -8.39
N LEU A 102 19.37 -25.18 -7.51
CA LEU A 102 20.41 -26.15 -7.15
C LEU A 102 19.84 -27.41 -6.49
N MET A 103 18.78 -27.28 -5.70
CA MET A 103 18.09 -28.44 -5.13
C MET A 103 17.39 -29.29 -6.20
N CYS A 104 16.81 -28.67 -7.23
CA CYS A 104 16.25 -29.38 -8.39
C CYS A 104 17.33 -30.12 -9.20
N ASP A 105 18.55 -29.58 -9.25
CA ASP A 105 19.71 -30.20 -9.89
C ASP A 105 20.43 -31.23 -8.99
N GLU A 106 19.83 -31.60 -7.84
CA GLU A 106 20.40 -32.49 -6.82
C GLU A 106 21.73 -32.00 -6.19
N LYS A 107 22.06 -30.71 -6.34
CA LYS A 107 23.25 -30.05 -5.78
C LYS A 107 22.99 -29.46 -4.40
N TYR A 108 22.63 -30.31 -3.45
CA TYR A 108 22.19 -29.89 -2.12
C TYR A 108 23.26 -29.15 -1.31
N ASP A 109 24.54 -29.53 -1.44
CA ASP A 109 25.63 -28.89 -0.69
C ASP A 109 25.84 -27.43 -1.10
N ASP A 110 25.73 -27.12 -2.40
CA ASP A 110 25.86 -25.76 -2.90
C ASP A 110 24.64 -24.91 -2.51
N ALA A 111 23.42 -25.48 -2.57
CA ALA A 111 22.21 -24.82 -2.07
C ALA A 111 22.34 -24.47 -0.58
N LYS A 112 22.86 -25.40 0.23
CA LYS A 112 23.06 -25.20 1.66
C LYS A 112 24.03 -24.07 1.94
N LYS A 113 25.17 -24.00 1.25
CA LYS A 113 26.14 -22.89 1.37
C LYS A 113 25.51 -21.53 1.08
N ILE A 114 24.69 -21.44 0.03
CA ILE A 114 24.00 -20.18 -0.34
C ILE A 114 23.03 -19.74 0.75
N LEU A 115 22.28 -20.66 1.35
CA LEU A 115 21.30 -20.32 2.39
C LEU A 115 21.95 -20.05 3.75
N GLN A 116 23.06 -20.71 4.06
CA GLN A 116 23.74 -20.60 5.34
C GLN A 116 24.20 -19.18 5.67
N LYS A 117 24.60 -18.40 4.65
CA LYS A 117 24.97 -16.98 4.79
C LYS A 117 23.85 -16.08 5.34
N TRP A 118 22.60 -16.52 5.28
CA TRP A 118 21.43 -15.77 5.78
C TRP A 118 20.96 -16.24 7.16
N ILE A 119 21.43 -17.40 7.64
CA ILE A 119 21.07 -17.99 8.93
C ILE A 119 22.06 -17.57 10.02
N GLU A 120 23.34 -17.48 9.68
CA GLU A 120 24.38 -17.00 10.60
C GLU A 120 24.29 -15.48 10.73
N LYS A 121 23.64 -15.01 11.80
CA LYS A 121 23.58 -13.62 12.22
C LYS A 121 24.05 -13.46 13.65
#